data_AF-A0A1P8FP87-F1
#
_entry.id   AF-A0A1P8FP87-F1
#
_cell.length_a   1.000
_cell.length_b   1.000
_cell.length_c   1.000
_cell.angle_alpha   90.00
_cell.angle_beta   90.00
_cell.angle_gamma   90.00
#
_symmetry.space_group_name_H-M   'P 1'
#
loop_
_entity.id
_entity.type
_entity.pdbx_description
1 polymer ?
#
loop_
_entity_poly.entity_id
_entity_poly.type
_entity_poly.pdbx_seq_one_letter_code
_entity_poly.pdbx_strand_id
1 'polypeptide(L)'
;MKTVRIAIAASLLFTGDALAQRYEETEAYKSGFKEGYSKGYREGIAEGEKRAGNYAPPPPVAAPKPVLGPITISNAYYGTEKKNCNATHWLSRRVNGRSTASVDVENSICGDPAPGARKSLEVSYICGQVAKTASAYEHRTLYLDCTS
;
A
#
# COMPACT_ATOMS: atom_id res chain seq x y z
N MET A 1 28.67 -10.70 104.67
CA MET A 1 28.35 -12.01 104.05
C MET A 1 27.31 -11.82 102.96
N LYS A 2 27.74 -11.87 101.68
CA LYS A 2 27.16 -12.69 100.61
C LYS A 2 27.92 -12.37 99.32
N THR A 3 28.75 -13.34 98.96
CA THR A 3 29.28 -13.66 97.64
C THR A 3 28.22 -13.50 96.55
N VAL A 4 28.61 -13.07 95.34
CA VAL A 4 28.67 -13.95 94.15
C VAL A 4 29.72 -13.40 93.19
N ARG A 5 30.69 -14.25 92.86
CA ARG A 5 31.60 -14.17 91.72
C ARG A 5 30.93 -14.87 90.54
N ILE A 6 31.06 -14.36 89.31
CA ILE A 6 31.08 -15.09 88.02
C ILE A 6 31.58 -14.04 87.00
N ALA A 7 32.85 -14.06 86.61
CA ALA A 7 33.47 -14.88 85.55
C ALA A 7 32.92 -14.51 84.15
N ILE A 8 33.70 -13.75 83.38
CA ILE A 8 34.43 -14.21 82.18
C ILE A 8 33.46 -14.72 81.10
N ALA A 9 33.40 -14.05 79.95
CA ALA A 9 34.11 -14.51 78.77
C ALA A 9 33.79 -13.67 77.53
N ALA A 10 34.87 -13.41 76.80
CA ALA A 10 34.95 -13.44 75.35
C ALA A 10 34.00 -12.50 74.59
N SER A 11 34.54 -11.31 74.32
CA SER A 11 34.56 -10.71 72.98
C SER A 11 34.51 -11.79 71.89
N LEU A 12 33.31 -12.12 71.42
CA LEU A 12 33.09 -12.85 70.18
C LEU A 12 32.96 -11.81 69.06
N LEU A 13 33.86 -11.95 68.10
CA LEU A 13 34.10 -11.09 66.96
C LEU A 13 32.80 -10.82 66.18
N PHE A 14 32.22 -9.64 66.34
CA PHE A 14 31.32 -9.05 65.34
C PHE A 14 32.18 -8.44 64.21
N THR A 15 32.95 -9.27 63.53
CA THR A 15 33.56 -8.88 62.25
C THR A 15 32.66 -9.26 61.06
N GLY A 16 31.52 -9.90 61.31
CA GLY A 16 30.55 -10.30 60.29
C GLY A 16 29.54 -9.20 59.89
N ASP A 17 29.14 -8.31 60.80
CA ASP A 17 28.02 -7.39 60.57
C ASP A 17 28.32 -6.28 59.57
N ALA A 18 29.53 -5.72 59.57
CA ALA A 18 29.86 -4.60 58.68
C ALA A 18 29.91 -4.99 57.19
N LEU A 19 30.30 -6.23 56.88
CA LEU A 19 30.29 -6.75 55.50
C LEU A 19 28.88 -7.16 55.08
N ALA A 20 28.09 -7.75 55.98
CA ALA A 20 26.69 -8.09 55.72
C ALA A 20 25.85 -6.83 55.44
N GLN A 21 25.98 -5.78 56.27
CA GLN A 21 25.28 -4.51 56.09
C GLN A 21 25.67 -3.79 54.79
N ARG A 22 26.96 -3.77 54.45
CA ARG A 22 27.43 -3.17 53.18
C ARG A 22 26.97 -3.96 51.96
N TYR A 23 26.87 -5.29 52.07
CA TYR A 23 26.33 -6.15 51.01
C TYR A 23 24.84 -5.87 50.80
N GLU A 24 24.07 -5.82 51.88
CA GLU A 24 22.63 -5.54 51.89
C GLU A 24 22.32 -4.14 51.33
N GLU A 25 23.15 -3.14 51.61
CA GLU A 25 23.07 -1.79 51.05
C GLU A 25 23.35 -1.77 49.52
N THR A 26 24.36 -2.50 49.04
CA THR A 26 24.58 -2.68 47.58
C THR A 26 23.45 -3.46 46.90
N GLU A 27 22.86 -4.44 47.56
CA GLU A 27 21.72 -5.19 47.02
C GLU A 27 20.46 -4.32 46.97
N ALA A 28 20.24 -3.47 47.98
CA ALA A 28 19.18 -2.45 47.97
C ALA A 28 19.38 -1.41 46.84
N TYR A 29 20.63 -1.00 46.59
CA TYR A 29 20.96 -0.11 45.48
C TYR A 29 20.74 -0.77 44.10
N LYS A 30 21.24 -1.99 43.90
CA LYS A 30 21.04 -2.76 42.66
C LYS A 30 19.56 -3.08 42.43
N SER A 31 18.82 -3.43 43.49
CA SER A 31 17.40 -3.73 43.40
C SER A 31 16.60 -2.48 43.05
N GLY A 32 16.89 -1.33 43.68
CA GLY A 32 16.28 -0.04 43.34
C GLY A 32 16.56 0.38 41.90
N PHE A 33 17.78 0.18 41.40
CA PHE A 33 18.13 0.45 40.00
C PHE A 33 17.38 -0.47 39.01
N LYS A 34 17.34 -1.78 39.30
CA LYS A 34 16.62 -2.77 38.48
C LYS A 34 15.11 -2.51 38.48
N GLU A 35 14.54 -2.19 39.62
CA GLU A 35 13.13 -1.85 39.78
C GLU A 35 12.79 -0.57 39.01
N GLY A 36 13.57 0.49 39.19
CA GLY A 36 13.41 1.74 38.43
C GLY A 36 13.51 1.53 36.92
N TYR A 37 14.50 0.75 36.45
CA TYR A 37 14.67 0.42 35.04
C TYR A 37 13.48 -0.37 34.48
N SER A 38 13.07 -1.44 35.16
CA SER A 38 11.96 -2.29 34.73
C SER A 38 10.62 -1.57 34.74
N LYS A 39 10.38 -0.73 35.75
CA LYS A 39 9.19 0.14 35.84
C LYS A 39 9.16 1.12 34.68
N GLY A 40 10.26 1.85 34.46
CA GLY A 40 10.36 2.81 33.36
C GLY A 40 10.17 2.15 31.99
N TYR A 41 10.77 0.97 31.78
CA TYR A 41 10.60 0.20 30.54
C TYR A 41 9.13 -0.18 30.30
N ARG A 42 8.46 -0.73 31.32
CA ARG A 42 7.04 -1.14 31.22
C ARG A 42 6.12 0.05 30.99
N GLU A 43 6.33 1.16 31.69
CA GLU A 43 5.54 2.38 31.52
C GLU A 43 5.74 2.99 30.12
N GLY A 44 6.97 3.00 29.62
CA GLY A 44 7.29 3.46 28.27
C GLY A 44 6.60 2.64 27.17
N ILE A 45 6.58 1.31 27.30
CA ILE A 45 5.87 0.43 26.35
C ILE A 45 4.36 0.66 26.43
N ALA A 46 3.78 0.65 27.63
CA ALA A 46 2.34 0.84 27.80
C ALA A 46 1.87 2.21 27.29
N GLU A 47 2.66 3.27 27.50
CA GLU A 47 2.38 4.60 26.96
C GLU A 47 2.53 4.64 25.43
N GLY A 48 3.55 3.97 24.88
CA GLY A 48 3.74 3.81 23.44
C GLY A 48 2.57 3.10 22.77
N GLU A 49 2.09 2.00 23.37
CA GLU A 49 0.92 1.24 22.89
C GLU A 49 -0.36 2.07 22.94
N LYS A 50 -0.59 2.83 24.02
CA LYS A 50 -1.73 3.76 24.12
C LYS A 50 -1.71 4.84 23.04
N ARG A 51 -0.53 5.37 22.72
CA ARG A 51 -0.36 6.36 21.64
C ARG A 51 -0.53 5.74 20.26
N ALA A 52 -0.03 4.53 20.07
CA ALA A 52 -0.18 3.78 18.82
C ALA A 52 -1.64 3.45 18.51
N GLY A 53 -2.45 3.13 19.53
CA GLY A 53 -3.89 2.89 19.36
C GLY A 53 -4.66 4.09 18.78
N ASN A 54 -4.13 5.31 18.94
CA ASN A 54 -4.70 6.54 18.39
C ASN A 54 -3.95 7.06 17.15
N TYR A 55 -2.86 6.41 16.76
CA TYR A 55 -2.09 6.75 15.57
C TYR A 55 -2.56 5.90 14.40
N ALA A 56 -3.61 6.37 13.71
CA ALA A 56 -3.87 5.87 12.36
C ALA A 56 -2.70 6.35 11.48
N PRO A 57 -2.00 5.47 10.74
CA PRO A 57 -1.07 5.92 9.73
C PRO A 57 -1.81 6.87 8.79
N PRO A 58 -1.18 7.97 8.33
CA PRO A 58 -1.82 8.84 7.36
C PRO A 58 -2.29 7.98 6.19
N PRO A 59 -3.51 8.20 5.67
CA PRO A 59 -3.98 7.45 4.53
C PRO A 59 -2.91 7.52 3.45
N PRO A 60 -2.58 6.40 2.77
CA PRO A 60 -1.62 6.42 1.68
C PRO A 60 -2.08 7.51 0.72
N VAL A 61 -1.19 8.47 0.44
CA VAL A 61 -1.49 9.58 -0.46
C VAL A 61 -2.00 8.94 -1.75
N ALA A 62 -3.25 9.22 -2.11
CA ALA A 62 -3.84 8.64 -3.31
C ALA A 62 -2.90 8.93 -4.48
N ALA A 63 -2.55 7.89 -5.24
CA ALA A 63 -1.66 8.04 -6.38
C ALA A 63 -2.20 9.17 -7.28
N PRO A 64 -1.35 10.08 -7.77
CA PRO A 64 -1.80 11.14 -8.66
C PRO A 64 -2.50 10.51 -9.86
N LYS A 65 -3.69 11.01 -10.20
CA LYS A 65 -4.44 10.55 -11.37
C LYS A 65 -3.50 10.64 -12.59
N PRO A 66 -3.38 9.58 -13.41
CA PRO A 66 -2.55 9.64 -14.60
C PRO A 66 -3.01 10.79 -15.50
N VAL A 67 -2.07 11.64 -15.92
CA VAL A 67 -2.36 12.62 -16.96
C VAL A 67 -2.51 11.84 -18.27
N LEU A 68 -3.73 11.79 -18.79
CA LEU A 68 -4.01 11.12 -20.05
C LEU A 68 -3.52 11.95 -21.24
N GLY A 69 -2.91 11.28 -22.20
CA GLY A 69 -2.54 11.86 -23.49
C GLY A 69 -3.66 11.76 -24.53
N PRO A 70 -3.47 12.31 -25.73
CA PRO A 70 -4.42 12.15 -26.83
C PRO A 70 -4.55 10.68 -27.25
N ILE A 71 -5.67 10.37 -27.91
CA ILE A 71 -5.95 9.06 -28.49
C ILE A 71 -4.83 8.68 -29.46
N THR A 72 -4.29 7.48 -29.27
CA THR A 72 -3.40 6.80 -30.20
C THR A 72 -3.94 5.41 -30.48
N ILE A 73 -4.46 5.18 -31.68
CA ILE A 73 -4.94 3.85 -32.11
C ILE A 73 -3.77 2.88 -32.21
N SER A 74 -3.88 1.73 -31.54
CA SER A 74 -2.92 0.63 -31.67
C SER A 74 -3.40 -0.42 -32.65
N ASN A 75 -4.66 -0.84 -32.55
CA ASN A 75 -5.27 -1.80 -33.46
C ASN A 75 -6.76 -1.49 -33.65
N ALA A 76 -7.28 -1.78 -34.84
CA ALA A 76 -8.71 -1.79 -35.09
C ALA A 76 -9.10 -2.86 -36.13
N TYR A 77 -10.14 -3.62 -35.84
CA TYR A 77 -10.67 -4.67 -36.70
C TYR A 77 -12.17 -4.53 -36.88
N TYR A 78 -12.64 -4.58 -38.12
CA TYR A 78 -14.06 -4.51 -38.45
C TYR A 78 -14.52 -5.81 -39.12
N GLY A 79 -15.56 -6.44 -38.59
CA GLY A 79 -16.14 -7.65 -39.16
C GLY A 79 -16.66 -8.62 -38.11
N THR A 80 -16.34 -9.90 -38.30
CA THR A 80 -16.68 -11.01 -37.42
C THR A 80 -15.40 -11.74 -37.00
N GLU A 81 -15.53 -12.70 -36.08
CA GLU A 81 -14.40 -13.56 -35.68
C GLU A 81 -13.75 -14.31 -36.85
N LYS A 82 -14.56 -14.74 -37.84
CA LYS A 82 -14.08 -15.54 -38.98
C LYS A 82 -13.59 -14.72 -40.16
N LYS A 83 -14.17 -13.53 -40.36
CA LYS A 83 -13.87 -12.63 -41.49
C LYS A 83 -13.92 -11.19 -41.01
N ASN A 84 -12.79 -10.50 -41.09
CA ASN A 84 -12.66 -9.09 -40.73
C ASN A 84 -11.66 -8.39 -41.66
N CYS A 85 -11.67 -7.06 -41.62
CA CYS A 85 -10.67 -6.22 -42.23
C CYS A 85 -9.87 -5.48 -41.15
N ASN A 86 -8.63 -5.13 -41.48
CA ASN A 86 -7.84 -4.25 -40.64
C ASN A 86 -8.26 -2.78 -40.89
N ALA A 87 -8.89 -2.17 -39.89
CA ALA A 87 -9.37 -0.80 -39.91
C ALA A 87 -8.38 0.20 -39.28
N THR A 88 -7.21 -0.26 -38.81
CA THR A 88 -6.26 0.52 -38.01
C THR A 88 -5.85 1.83 -38.70
N HIS A 89 -5.42 1.75 -39.96
CA HIS A 89 -4.98 2.93 -40.71
C HIS A 89 -6.13 3.89 -41.05
N TRP A 90 -7.32 3.37 -41.35
CA TRP A 90 -8.50 4.18 -41.64
C TRP A 90 -8.93 4.97 -40.40
N LEU A 91 -8.92 4.32 -39.24
CA LEU A 91 -9.35 4.90 -37.98
C LEU A 91 -8.30 5.87 -37.43
N SER A 92 -7.03 5.50 -37.43
CA SER A 92 -5.94 6.30 -36.89
C SER A 92 -5.86 7.69 -37.55
N ARG A 93 -6.02 7.76 -38.88
CA ARG A 93 -6.04 9.05 -39.63
C ARG A 93 -7.17 9.99 -39.22
N ARG A 94 -8.25 9.48 -38.63
CA ARG A 94 -9.42 10.27 -38.26
C ARG A 94 -9.38 10.72 -36.80
N VAL A 95 -8.89 9.87 -35.91
CA VAL A 95 -9.04 10.07 -34.47
C VAL A 95 -7.74 10.30 -33.71
N ASN A 96 -6.58 9.93 -34.26
CA ASN A 96 -5.30 10.14 -33.55
C ASN A 96 -5.09 11.64 -33.27
N GLY A 97 -4.56 11.93 -32.08
CA GLY A 97 -4.31 13.31 -31.64
C GLY A 97 -5.50 14.00 -30.98
N ARG A 98 -6.71 13.41 -30.99
CA ARG A 98 -7.90 13.94 -30.31
C ARG A 98 -7.99 13.44 -28.87
N SER A 99 -8.65 14.18 -27.99
CA SER A 99 -8.98 13.71 -26.63
C SER A 99 -10.22 12.81 -26.59
N THR A 100 -11.17 13.06 -27.49
CA THR A 100 -12.39 12.26 -27.66
C THR A 100 -12.69 12.07 -29.14
N ALA A 101 -13.39 10.99 -29.48
CA ALA A 101 -13.87 10.75 -30.83
C ALA A 101 -15.18 9.95 -30.84
N SER A 102 -16.03 10.26 -31.82
CA SER A 102 -17.23 9.48 -32.17
C SER A 102 -17.06 8.96 -33.59
N VAL A 103 -17.33 7.68 -33.78
CA VAL A 103 -17.12 6.99 -35.06
C VAL A 103 -18.34 6.15 -35.37
N ASP A 104 -19.00 6.43 -36.48
CA ASP A 104 -20.10 5.61 -36.95
C ASP A 104 -19.57 4.32 -37.57
N VAL A 105 -20.07 3.19 -37.06
CA VAL A 105 -19.61 1.86 -37.48
C VAL A 105 -20.37 1.41 -38.71
N GLU A 106 -19.76 1.59 -39.88
CA GLU A 106 -20.38 1.34 -41.18
C GLU A 106 -19.43 0.61 -42.15
N ASN A 107 -19.99 0.06 -43.22
CA ASN A 107 -19.22 -0.57 -44.31
C ASN A 107 -18.29 0.42 -45.05
N SER A 108 -18.40 1.73 -44.81
CA SER A 108 -17.49 2.74 -45.35
C SER A 108 -16.06 2.67 -44.77
N ILE A 109 -15.84 1.89 -43.70
CA ILE A 109 -14.53 1.66 -43.09
C ILE A 109 -13.60 0.94 -44.08
N CYS A 110 -14.07 -0.16 -44.67
CA CYS A 110 -13.24 -1.03 -45.53
C CYS A 110 -14.06 -1.91 -46.50
N GLY A 111 -15.33 -1.59 -46.73
CA GLY A 111 -16.29 -2.47 -47.39
C GLY A 111 -17.04 -3.38 -46.41
N ASP A 112 -17.74 -4.39 -46.94
CA ASP A 112 -18.42 -5.42 -46.14
C ASP A 112 -17.56 -6.69 -46.07
N PRO A 113 -16.81 -6.93 -44.97
CA PRO A 113 -15.96 -8.10 -44.82
C PRO A 113 -16.74 -9.40 -44.57
N ALA A 114 -18.01 -9.34 -44.18
CA ALA A 114 -18.81 -10.51 -43.85
C ALA A 114 -20.29 -10.31 -44.24
N PRO A 115 -20.62 -10.42 -45.54
CA PRO A 115 -21.99 -10.24 -46.01
C PRO A 115 -22.98 -11.20 -45.34
N GLY A 116 -24.13 -10.67 -44.93
CA GLY A 116 -25.19 -11.43 -44.26
C GLY A 116 -24.91 -11.76 -42.79
N ALA A 117 -23.78 -11.31 -42.24
CA ALA A 117 -23.47 -11.43 -40.81
C ALA A 117 -23.48 -10.05 -40.14
N ARG A 118 -23.81 -10.03 -38.85
CA ARG A 118 -23.72 -8.81 -38.05
C ARG A 118 -22.28 -8.57 -37.66
N LYS A 119 -21.74 -7.40 -38.03
CA LYS A 119 -20.34 -7.03 -37.82
C LYS A 119 -20.17 -6.13 -36.60
N SER A 120 -18.97 -6.12 -36.04
CA SER A 120 -18.52 -5.19 -35.00
C SER A 120 -17.19 -4.55 -35.39
N LEU A 121 -16.99 -3.32 -34.93
CA LEU A 121 -15.69 -2.66 -34.91
C LEU A 121 -15.11 -2.82 -33.50
N GLU A 122 -13.93 -3.42 -33.41
CA GLU A 122 -13.15 -3.55 -32.19
C GLU A 122 -11.91 -2.68 -32.29
N VAL A 123 -11.67 -1.87 -31.26
CA VAL A 123 -10.59 -0.88 -31.25
C VAL A 123 -9.80 -0.99 -29.96
N SER A 124 -8.49 -1.10 -30.10
CA SER A 124 -7.51 -0.94 -29.04
C SER A 124 -6.80 0.40 -29.25
N TYR A 125 -6.73 1.21 -28.19
CA TYR A 125 -6.15 2.54 -28.24
C TYR A 125 -5.46 2.89 -26.92
N ILE A 126 -4.61 3.90 -26.97
CA ILE A 126 -3.80 4.35 -25.83
C ILE A 126 -4.09 5.82 -25.56
N CYS A 127 -4.30 6.14 -24.29
CA CYS A 127 -4.41 7.49 -23.73
C CYS A 127 -3.15 7.79 -22.92
N GLY A 128 -2.10 8.31 -23.56
CA GLY A 128 -0.80 8.51 -22.89
C GLY A 128 -0.14 7.18 -22.52
N GLN A 129 -0.26 6.75 -21.26
CA GLN A 129 0.27 5.47 -20.76
C GLN A 129 -0.84 4.44 -20.45
N VAL A 130 -2.10 4.80 -20.66
CA VAL A 130 -3.25 3.95 -20.33
C VAL A 130 -3.79 3.30 -21.59
N ALA A 131 -3.69 1.98 -21.69
CA ALA A 131 -4.35 1.22 -22.75
C ALA A 131 -5.85 1.08 -22.47
N LYS A 132 -6.67 1.31 -23.48
CA LYS A 132 -8.14 1.18 -23.45
C LYS A 132 -8.61 0.38 -24.65
N THR A 133 -9.80 -0.21 -24.53
CA THR A 133 -10.48 -0.89 -25.62
C THR A 133 -11.91 -0.37 -25.74
N ALA A 134 -12.46 -0.41 -26.94
CA ALA A 134 -13.86 -0.07 -27.20
C ALA A 134 -14.37 -0.90 -28.38
N SER A 135 -15.66 -1.23 -28.36
CA SER A 135 -16.30 -1.90 -29.48
C SER A 135 -17.74 -1.44 -29.67
N ALA A 136 -18.21 -1.54 -30.90
CA ALA A 136 -19.59 -1.26 -31.25
C ALA A 136 -20.01 -2.09 -32.48
N TYR A 137 -21.29 -2.46 -32.52
CA TYR A 137 -21.87 -3.14 -33.68
C TYR A 137 -22.07 -2.17 -34.85
N GLU A 138 -22.16 -2.72 -36.06
CA GLU A 138 -22.59 -2.02 -37.25
C GLU A 138 -23.88 -1.21 -37.01
N HIS A 139 -23.95 -0.01 -37.59
CA HIS A 139 -24.99 1.01 -37.41
C HIS A 139 -25.11 1.59 -35.99
N ARG A 140 -24.04 1.46 -35.18
CA ARG A 140 -23.90 2.18 -33.91
C ARG A 140 -22.72 3.13 -33.96
N THR A 141 -22.74 4.10 -33.06
CA THR A 141 -21.61 5.02 -32.86
C THR A 141 -20.70 4.47 -31.77
N LEU A 142 -19.42 4.32 -32.10
CA LEU A 142 -18.34 4.01 -31.17
C LEU A 142 -17.81 5.31 -30.55
N TYR A 143 -17.63 5.32 -29.23
CA TYR A 143 -17.05 6.45 -28.50
C TYR A 143 -15.68 6.10 -27.94
N LEU A 144 -14.68 6.94 -28.21
CA LEU A 144 -13.34 6.85 -27.65
C LEU A 144 -13.09 8.08 -26.77
N ASP A 145 -12.54 7.85 -25.57
CA ASP A 145 -12.37 8.92 -24.57
C ASP A 145 -11.08 8.78 -23.76
N CYS A 146 -10.25 9.83 -23.81
CA CYS A 146 -9.03 10.02 -23.04
C CYS A 146 -9.09 11.23 -22.08
N THR A 147 -10.28 11.71 -21.72
CA THR A 147 -10.45 12.86 -20.81
C THR A 147 -10.49 12.48 -19.34
N SER A 148 -10.84 11.24 -19.02
CA SER A 148 -10.96 10.71 -17.65
C SER A 148 -10.28 9.36 -17.46
#